data_AF-A0A6G3QNJ5-F1
#
_entry.id   AF-A0A6G3QNJ5-F1
#
_cell.length_a   1.000
_cell.length_b   1.000
_cell.length_c   1.000
_cell.angle_alpha   90.00
_cell.angle_beta   90.00
_cell.angle_gamma   90.00
#
_symmetry.space_group_name_H-M   'P 1'
#
loop_
_entity.id
_entity.type
_entity.pdbx_description
1 polymer ?
#
loop_
_entity_poly.entity_id
_entity_poly.type
_entity_poly.pdbx_seq_one_letter_code
_entity_poly.pdbx_strand_id
1 'polypeptide(L)'
;MTARLGFDGSWSAAVTGEPLDLVPRLIGMSLIVSPYTDRVERERFFADTFGSQDWLWDLPEVFRFAPGGRRLVGAEFRIPEEAASAEDSGRVPDMPGVRPGGLQADEVKDFRHEVCTVLCRAPGDAVLTCLRDLDVLDEPLEARIGIAPDVALLVQHGTVVGWSITDPARYLTAGFAAPDPAPPVPATRRLLTECLDLVTVVPVVDGLVDGEPAALARLQSTDRDLREQREDRHRADALLELIATYVEDYGNR
;
A
#
# COMPACT_ATOMS: atom_id res chain seq x y z
N MET A 1 -24.99 -16.25 -3.15
CA MET A 1 -24.38 -15.95 -4.46
C MET A 1 -22.96 -15.48 -4.19
N THR A 2 -21.98 -16.09 -4.83
CA THR A 2 -20.58 -15.67 -4.78
C THR A 2 -20.45 -14.44 -5.67
N ALA A 3 -20.11 -13.28 -5.11
CA ALA A 3 -19.88 -12.07 -5.91
C ALA A 3 -18.65 -12.28 -6.80
N ARG A 4 -18.65 -11.76 -8.03
CA ARG A 4 -17.52 -11.83 -8.97
C ARG A 4 -16.93 -10.43 -9.13
N LEU A 5 -15.61 -10.33 -9.12
CA LEU A 5 -14.85 -9.10 -9.31
C LEU A 5 -14.13 -9.14 -10.65
N GLY A 6 -14.23 -8.06 -11.40
CA GLY A 6 -13.42 -7.78 -12.57
C GLY A 6 -12.07 -7.16 -12.21
N PHE A 7 -11.07 -7.52 -13.01
CA PHE A 7 -9.73 -6.96 -13.05
C PHE A 7 -9.40 -6.61 -14.50
N ASP A 8 -8.30 -5.91 -14.74
CA ASP A 8 -7.92 -5.52 -16.10
C ASP A 8 -7.64 -6.73 -17.00
N GLY A 9 -7.69 -6.49 -18.31
CA GLY A 9 -7.55 -7.56 -19.30
C GLY A 9 -8.74 -8.54 -19.32
N SER A 10 -9.92 -8.11 -18.85
CA SER A 10 -11.14 -8.94 -18.74
C SER A 10 -10.98 -10.14 -17.80
N TRP A 11 -10.01 -10.08 -16.89
CA TRP A 11 -9.77 -11.14 -15.92
C TRP A 11 -10.77 -11.02 -14.76
N SER A 12 -11.14 -12.14 -14.14
CA SER A 12 -12.08 -12.11 -13.03
C SER A 12 -11.87 -13.20 -11.99
N ALA A 13 -12.25 -12.89 -10.76
CA ALA A 13 -12.22 -13.80 -9.63
C ALA A 13 -13.53 -13.76 -8.85
N ALA A 14 -13.90 -14.91 -8.28
CA ALA A 14 -15.01 -15.01 -7.35
C ALA A 14 -14.56 -14.65 -5.93
N VAL A 15 -15.35 -13.86 -5.20
CA VAL A 15 -15.13 -13.53 -3.79
C VAL A 15 -15.50 -14.73 -2.93
N THR A 16 -14.53 -15.30 -2.24
CA THR A 16 -14.74 -16.39 -1.27
C THR A 16 -14.90 -15.83 0.14
N GLY A 17 -15.30 -16.66 1.10
CA GLY A 17 -15.43 -16.24 2.52
C GLY A 17 -14.13 -16.31 3.33
N GLU A 18 -12.98 -16.58 2.70
CA GLU A 18 -11.73 -16.88 3.40
C GLU A 18 -10.63 -15.87 3.00
N PRO A 19 -10.47 -14.75 3.74
CA PRO A 19 -9.34 -13.83 3.57
C PRO A 19 -7.98 -14.51 3.76
N LEU A 20 -6.91 -13.84 3.33
CA LEU A 20 -5.54 -14.22 3.65
C LEU A 20 -5.30 -14.06 5.15
N ASP A 21 -4.89 -15.14 5.81
CA ASP A 21 -4.39 -15.12 7.19
C ASP A 21 -2.90 -14.76 7.20
N LEU A 22 -2.59 -13.60 6.63
CA LEU A 22 -1.23 -13.07 6.50
C LEU A 22 -1.18 -11.66 7.06
N VAL A 23 -0.18 -11.37 7.89
CA VAL A 23 0.03 -10.02 8.43
C VAL A 23 0.62 -9.13 7.32
N PRO A 24 -0.02 -8.01 6.96
CA PRO A 24 0.53 -7.07 5.98
C PRO A 24 1.88 -6.51 6.44
N ARG A 25 2.77 -6.21 5.50
CA ARG A 25 4.04 -5.51 5.73
C ARG A 25 4.08 -4.25 4.88
N LEU A 26 4.20 -3.10 5.51
CA LEU A 26 4.44 -1.82 4.85
C LEU A 26 5.94 -1.52 4.89
N ILE A 27 6.59 -1.58 3.74
CA ILE A 27 8.03 -1.41 3.56
C ILE A 27 8.24 -0.31 2.52
N GLY A 28 8.76 0.85 2.96
CA GLY A 28 8.79 2.05 2.13
C GLY A 28 7.40 2.38 1.58
N MET A 29 7.29 2.50 0.25
CA MET A 29 6.03 2.76 -0.47
C MET A 29 5.32 1.48 -0.96
N SER A 30 5.68 0.30 -0.44
CA SER A 30 5.11 -0.98 -0.86
C SER A 30 4.37 -1.67 0.29
N LEU A 31 3.17 -2.17 0.00
CA LEU A 31 2.38 -2.99 0.92
C LEU A 31 2.40 -4.45 0.45
N ILE A 32 2.94 -5.33 1.28
CA ILE A 32 3.13 -6.75 0.96
C ILE A 32 2.24 -7.60 1.87
N VAL A 33 1.39 -8.42 1.27
CA VAL A 33 0.56 -9.44 1.95
C VAL A 33 0.93 -10.80 1.35
N SER A 34 2.08 -11.33 1.75
CA SER A 34 2.65 -12.57 1.19
C SER A 34 3.38 -13.38 2.26
N PRO A 35 3.45 -14.72 2.13
CA PRO A 35 3.96 -15.60 3.18
C PRO A 35 5.50 -15.63 3.27
N TYR A 36 6.20 -15.13 2.25
CA TYR A 36 7.66 -15.25 2.17
C TYR A 36 8.37 -14.35 3.20
N THR A 37 9.43 -14.88 3.80
CA THR A 37 10.22 -14.22 4.85
C THR A 37 11.68 -13.97 4.46
N ASP A 38 12.06 -14.36 3.24
CA ASP A 38 13.33 -14.01 2.64
C ASP A 38 13.24 -13.96 1.11
N ARG A 39 14.36 -13.61 0.49
CA ARG A 39 14.47 -13.50 -0.98
C ARG A 39 14.27 -14.84 -1.69
N VAL A 40 14.79 -15.94 -1.14
CA VAL A 40 14.71 -17.27 -1.75
C VAL A 40 13.27 -17.77 -1.74
N GLU A 41 12.57 -17.55 -0.63
CA GLU A 41 11.14 -17.84 -0.50
C GLU A 41 10.31 -16.96 -1.43
N ARG A 42 10.66 -15.68 -1.60
CA ARG A 42 10.00 -14.80 -2.57
C ARG A 42 10.16 -15.33 -4.00
N GLU A 43 11.39 -15.63 -4.42
CA GLU A 43 11.66 -16.16 -5.77
C GLU A 43 10.89 -17.46 -6.01
N ARG A 44 10.88 -18.38 -5.04
CA ARG A 44 10.08 -19.61 -5.11
C ARG A 44 8.58 -19.32 -5.17
N PHE A 45 8.08 -18.41 -4.33
CA PHE A 45 6.66 -18.03 -4.29
C PHE A 45 6.18 -17.54 -5.66
N PHE A 46 6.94 -16.69 -6.33
CA PHE A 46 6.59 -16.24 -7.68
C PHE A 46 6.67 -17.38 -8.71
N ALA A 47 7.66 -18.27 -8.61
CA ALA A 47 7.77 -19.41 -9.52
C ALA A 47 6.63 -20.45 -9.36
N ASP A 48 6.12 -20.63 -8.14
CA ASP A 48 5.12 -21.66 -7.80
C ASP A 48 3.66 -21.17 -7.91
N THR A 49 3.46 -19.88 -8.17
CA THR A 49 2.13 -19.24 -8.28
C THR A 49 1.87 -18.72 -9.69
N PHE A 50 0.64 -18.29 -9.96
CA PHE A 50 0.27 -17.57 -11.19
C PHE A 50 -0.50 -16.29 -10.83
N GLY A 51 -0.66 -15.35 -11.77
CA GLY A 51 -1.49 -14.16 -11.59
C GLY A 51 -0.88 -12.91 -12.20
N SER A 52 -1.08 -11.74 -11.59
CA SER A 52 -0.38 -10.54 -12.04
C SER A 52 1.07 -10.57 -11.58
N GLN A 53 1.96 -10.04 -12.41
CA GLN A 53 3.39 -9.94 -12.15
C GLN A 53 4.00 -8.84 -13.02
N ASP A 54 5.20 -8.39 -12.66
CA ASP A 54 6.00 -7.43 -13.41
C ASP A 54 6.20 -7.89 -14.87
N TRP A 55 5.97 -6.98 -15.80
CA TRP A 55 6.45 -7.10 -17.19
C TRP A 55 7.64 -6.14 -17.34
N LEU A 56 8.58 -6.43 -18.25
CA LEU A 56 9.74 -5.56 -18.47
C LEU A 56 9.29 -4.08 -18.55
N TRP A 57 9.87 -3.25 -17.67
CA TRP A 57 9.64 -1.79 -17.53
C TRP A 57 8.36 -1.36 -16.80
N ASP A 58 7.70 -2.27 -16.10
CA ASP A 58 6.49 -1.94 -15.33
C ASP A 58 6.45 -2.65 -13.96
N LEU A 59 5.72 -2.04 -13.02
CA LEU A 59 5.61 -2.46 -11.63
C LEU A 59 4.13 -2.48 -11.19
N PRO A 60 3.32 -3.40 -11.76
CA PRO A 60 1.89 -3.50 -11.49
C PRO A 60 1.58 -3.88 -10.05
N GLU A 61 0.31 -3.72 -9.66
CA GLU A 61 -0.20 -4.39 -8.47
C GLU A 61 -0.25 -5.91 -8.70
N VAL A 62 0.30 -6.64 -7.72
CA VAL A 62 0.56 -8.07 -7.81
C VAL A 62 -0.52 -8.83 -7.03
N PHE A 63 -1.15 -9.79 -7.69
CA PHE A 63 -2.04 -10.78 -7.11
C PHE A 63 -1.54 -12.16 -7.50
N ARG A 64 -1.21 -12.98 -6.50
CA ARG A 64 -0.68 -14.34 -6.71
C ARG A 64 -1.67 -15.38 -6.23
N PHE A 65 -1.94 -16.35 -7.08
CA PHE A 65 -2.88 -17.43 -6.86
C PHE A 65 -2.16 -18.77 -6.86
N ALA A 66 -2.57 -19.66 -5.97
CA ALA A 66 -2.11 -21.05 -6.00
C ALA A 66 -2.75 -21.79 -7.20
N PRO A 67 -1.97 -22.47 -8.06
CA PRO A 67 -2.52 -23.24 -9.18
C PRO A 67 -3.53 -24.29 -8.70
N GLY A 68 -3.24 -24.92 -7.56
CA GLY A 68 -4.16 -25.79 -6.84
C GLY A 68 -5.27 -24.97 -6.18
N GLY A 69 -6.51 -25.16 -6.62
CA GLY A 69 -7.69 -24.50 -6.04
C GLY A 69 -7.88 -23.04 -6.45
N ARG A 70 -6.92 -22.43 -7.16
CA ARG A 70 -7.01 -21.08 -7.74
C ARG A 70 -7.27 -19.98 -6.72
N ARG A 71 -6.88 -20.20 -5.46
CA ARG A 71 -7.12 -19.25 -4.37
C ARG A 71 -6.01 -18.22 -4.32
N LEU A 72 -6.34 -16.98 -3.98
CA LEU A 72 -5.36 -15.94 -3.67
C LEU A 72 -4.50 -16.43 -2.50
N VAL A 73 -3.19 -16.29 -2.64
CA VAL A 73 -2.20 -16.68 -1.61
C VAL A 73 -1.20 -15.57 -1.32
N GLY A 74 -1.23 -14.48 -2.09
CA GLY A 74 -0.55 -13.26 -1.71
C GLY A 74 -0.89 -12.09 -2.64
N ALA A 75 -0.60 -10.88 -2.18
CA ALA A 75 -0.75 -9.65 -2.93
C ALA A 75 0.38 -8.67 -2.59
N GLU A 76 0.78 -7.84 -3.55
CA GLU A 76 1.71 -6.72 -3.34
C GLU A 76 1.15 -5.48 -4.02
N PHE A 77 1.10 -4.37 -3.29
CA PHE A 77 0.57 -3.09 -3.76
C PHE A 77 1.61 -1.99 -3.62
N ARG A 78 1.47 -0.95 -4.44
CA ARG A 78 2.30 0.25 -4.37
C ARG A 78 1.47 1.46 -3.97
N ILE A 79 1.96 2.20 -2.99
CA ILE A 79 1.43 3.51 -2.66
C ILE A 79 1.89 4.48 -3.77
N PRO A 80 0.96 5.20 -4.42
CA PRO A 80 1.31 6.22 -5.41
C PRO A 80 2.27 7.27 -4.86
N GLU A 81 3.19 7.73 -5.70
CA GLU A 81 4.19 8.75 -5.34
C GLU A 81 3.57 10.13 -5.16
N GLU A 82 2.38 10.39 -5.70
CA GLU A 82 1.70 11.67 -5.55
C GLU A 82 0.42 11.51 -4.73
N ALA A 83 0.31 12.30 -3.66
CA ALA A 83 -0.92 12.43 -2.89
C ALA A 83 -1.92 13.35 -3.60
N ALA A 84 -3.19 12.95 -3.57
CA ALA A 84 -4.30 13.78 -4.00
C ALA A 84 -4.36 15.07 -3.17
N SER A 85 -4.93 16.13 -3.74
CA SER A 85 -5.16 17.37 -3.01
C SER A 85 -6.04 17.14 -1.76
N ALA A 86 -6.03 18.08 -0.82
CA ALA A 86 -6.91 17.99 0.35
C ALA A 86 -8.40 18.04 -0.05
N GLU A 87 -8.74 18.75 -1.14
CA GLU A 87 -10.08 18.79 -1.71
C GLU A 87 -10.49 17.42 -2.25
N ASP A 88 -9.62 16.78 -3.04
CA ASP A 88 -9.87 15.46 -3.61
C ASP A 88 -9.88 14.35 -2.55
N SER A 89 -8.98 14.41 -1.57
CA SER A 89 -9.00 13.49 -0.43
C SER A 89 -10.28 13.64 0.40
N GLY A 90 -10.85 14.86 0.46
CA GLY A 90 -12.14 15.12 1.09
C GLY A 90 -13.35 14.60 0.30
N ARG A 91 -13.18 14.28 -0.99
CA ARG A 91 -14.21 13.67 -1.86
C ARG A 91 -14.29 12.15 -1.72
N VAL A 92 -13.35 11.50 -1.03
CA VAL A 92 -13.39 10.04 -0.83
C VAL A 92 -14.77 9.66 -0.26
N PRO A 93 -15.57 8.85 -0.98
CA PRO A 93 -16.94 8.57 -0.59
C PRO A 93 -16.97 7.81 0.73
N ASP A 94 -18.09 7.96 1.47
CA ASP A 94 -18.35 7.15 2.66
C ASP A 94 -18.18 5.67 2.32
N MET A 95 -17.10 5.07 2.83
CA MET A 95 -16.72 3.73 2.41
C MET A 95 -17.72 2.70 2.96
N PRO A 96 -18.23 1.78 2.12
CA PRO A 96 -19.02 0.65 2.60
C PRO A 96 -18.26 -0.13 3.69
N GLY A 97 -19.00 -0.75 4.60
CA GLY A 97 -18.43 -1.63 5.61
C GLY A 97 -17.57 -2.74 4.98
N VAL A 98 -16.41 -3.01 5.56
CA VAL A 98 -15.50 -4.06 5.09
C VAL A 98 -16.17 -5.42 5.22
N ARG A 99 -16.27 -6.15 4.12
CA ARG A 99 -16.72 -7.55 4.11
C ARG A 99 -15.49 -8.44 3.94
N PRO A 100 -15.20 -9.37 4.87
CA PRO A 100 -14.08 -10.27 4.69
C PRO A 100 -14.30 -11.11 3.43
N GLY A 101 -13.27 -11.24 2.60
CA GLY A 101 -13.33 -12.17 1.49
C GLY A 101 -11.98 -12.47 0.86
N GLY A 102 -11.76 -13.74 0.56
CA GLY A 102 -10.67 -14.17 -0.31
C GLY A 102 -11.07 -14.05 -1.77
N LEU A 103 -10.14 -14.40 -2.67
CA LEU A 103 -10.41 -14.47 -4.09
C LEU A 103 -10.11 -15.87 -4.62
N GLN A 104 -10.93 -16.33 -5.56
CA GLN A 104 -10.69 -17.52 -6.34
C GLN A 104 -10.73 -17.17 -7.82
N ALA A 105 -9.62 -17.35 -8.52
CA ALA A 105 -9.54 -17.11 -9.95
C ALA A 105 -10.45 -18.08 -10.73
N ASP A 106 -11.07 -17.59 -11.79
CA ASP A 106 -11.89 -18.41 -12.68
C ASP A 106 -11.01 -19.37 -13.51
N GLU A 107 -9.83 -18.93 -13.94
CA GLU A 107 -8.88 -19.69 -14.75
C GLU A 107 -7.44 -19.55 -14.26
N VAL A 108 -6.58 -20.53 -14.61
CA VAL A 108 -5.14 -20.47 -14.35
C VAL A 108 -4.50 -19.75 -15.53
N LYS A 109 -4.36 -18.44 -15.41
CA LYS A 109 -3.83 -17.56 -16.44
C LYS A 109 -3.26 -16.31 -15.81
N ASP A 110 -2.05 -15.94 -16.24
CA ASP A 110 -1.44 -14.67 -15.87
C ASP A 110 -2.20 -13.51 -16.52
N PHE A 111 -2.24 -12.39 -15.81
CA PHE A 111 -2.91 -11.17 -16.26
C PHE A 111 -2.10 -9.95 -15.89
N ARG A 112 -2.54 -8.79 -16.35
CA ARG A 112 -1.99 -7.49 -15.96
C ARG A 112 -3.07 -6.77 -15.18
N HIS A 113 -2.70 -6.21 -14.04
CA HIS A 113 -3.54 -5.25 -13.32
C HIS A 113 -2.79 -3.92 -13.29
N GLU A 114 -3.50 -2.83 -13.55
CA GLU A 114 -2.93 -1.50 -13.51
C GLU A 114 -2.61 -1.10 -12.06
N VAL A 115 -1.66 -0.18 -11.93
CA VAL A 115 -1.32 0.42 -10.63
C VAL A 115 -2.33 1.48 -10.25
N CYS A 116 -2.58 1.63 -8.96
CA CYS A 116 -3.18 2.88 -8.48
C CYS A 116 -2.26 4.07 -8.80
N THR A 117 -2.85 5.19 -9.19
CA THR A 117 -2.11 6.43 -9.49
C THR A 117 -2.43 7.56 -8.52
N VAL A 118 -3.48 7.41 -7.71
CA VAL A 118 -3.96 8.44 -6.78
C VAL A 118 -3.89 7.92 -5.34
N LEU A 119 -3.17 8.63 -4.48
CA LEU A 119 -3.17 8.39 -3.04
C LEU A 119 -4.07 9.40 -2.32
N CYS A 120 -5.19 8.95 -1.76
CA CYS A 120 -6.01 9.74 -0.84
C CYS A 120 -5.66 9.39 0.61
N ARG A 121 -5.40 10.42 1.42
CA ARG A 121 -4.94 10.28 2.81
C ARG A 121 -6.02 10.76 3.78
N ALA A 122 -6.48 9.88 4.66
CA ALA A 122 -7.36 10.29 5.75
C ALA A 122 -6.57 11.12 6.79
N PRO A 123 -7.24 11.96 7.61
CA PRO A 123 -6.58 12.74 8.65
C PRO A 123 -5.68 11.89 9.56
N GLY A 124 -4.43 12.32 9.75
CA GLY A 124 -3.42 11.60 10.55
C GLY A 124 -2.99 10.25 9.95
N ASP A 125 -3.23 10.03 8.66
CA ASP A 125 -2.93 8.80 7.93
C ASP A 125 -3.53 7.54 8.56
N ALA A 126 -4.69 7.70 9.21
CA ALA A 126 -5.41 6.58 9.82
C ALA A 126 -5.89 5.56 8.77
N VAL A 127 -6.06 5.99 7.52
CA VAL A 127 -6.34 5.15 6.35
C VAL A 127 -5.61 5.74 5.16
N LEU A 128 -4.90 4.88 4.41
CA LEU A 128 -4.41 5.20 3.07
C LEU A 128 -5.34 4.53 2.07
N THR A 129 -5.83 5.30 1.10
CA THR A 129 -6.73 4.83 0.04
C THR A 129 -6.05 5.10 -1.30
N CYS A 130 -5.69 4.05 -2.02
CA CYS A 130 -5.05 4.14 -3.31
C CYS A 130 -6.10 3.81 -4.38
N LEU A 131 -6.24 4.69 -5.36
CA LEU A 131 -7.24 4.60 -6.43
C LEU A 131 -6.56 4.56 -7.79
N ARG A 132 -7.20 3.89 -8.75
CA ARG A 132 -6.74 3.86 -10.14
C ARG A 132 -6.58 5.26 -10.72
N ASP A 133 -7.56 6.12 -10.49
CA ASP A 133 -7.64 7.50 -11.01
C ASP A 133 -8.62 8.33 -10.15
N LEU A 134 -8.72 9.64 -10.43
CA LEU A 134 -9.62 10.56 -9.72
C LEU A 134 -11.09 10.38 -10.11
N ASP A 135 -11.40 9.78 -11.26
CA ASP A 135 -12.78 9.59 -11.73
C ASP A 135 -13.53 8.59 -10.84
N VAL A 136 -12.80 7.72 -10.13
CA VAL A 136 -13.36 6.84 -9.08
C VAL A 136 -14.07 7.63 -7.97
N LEU A 137 -13.68 8.88 -7.71
CA LEU A 137 -14.28 9.72 -6.68
C LEU A 137 -15.65 10.30 -7.07
N ASP A 138 -16.04 10.19 -8.35
CA ASP A 138 -17.29 10.78 -8.86
C ASP A 138 -18.54 9.93 -8.58
N GLU A 139 -18.36 8.69 -8.14
CA GLU A 139 -19.46 7.78 -7.87
C GLU A 139 -19.21 6.94 -6.59
N PRO A 140 -20.26 6.42 -5.94
CA PRO A 140 -20.08 5.64 -4.72
C PRO A 140 -19.45 4.26 -5.00
N LEU A 141 -18.66 3.79 -4.04
CA LEU A 141 -18.19 2.40 -4.02
C LEU A 141 -19.34 1.44 -3.76
N GLU A 142 -19.40 0.34 -4.51
CA GLU A 142 -20.38 -0.72 -4.33
C GLU A 142 -20.01 -1.66 -3.18
N ALA A 143 -18.71 -1.86 -2.97
CA ALA A 143 -18.20 -2.76 -1.95
C ALA A 143 -16.76 -2.49 -1.54
N ARG A 144 -16.43 -2.95 -0.33
CA ARG A 144 -15.07 -3.03 0.21
C ARG A 144 -14.80 -4.46 0.67
N ILE A 145 -13.87 -5.15 0.03
CA ILE A 145 -13.56 -6.57 0.26
C ILE A 145 -12.25 -6.69 1.04
N GLY A 146 -12.34 -7.07 2.31
CA GLY A 146 -11.18 -7.27 3.19
C GLY A 146 -10.45 -8.57 2.86
N ILE A 147 -9.35 -8.45 2.11
CA ILE A 147 -8.56 -9.60 1.64
C ILE A 147 -7.50 -10.06 2.65
N ALA A 148 -7.17 -9.22 3.63
CA ALA A 148 -6.23 -9.49 4.72
C ALA A 148 -6.54 -8.56 5.91
N PRO A 149 -5.90 -8.72 7.08
CA PRO A 149 -6.06 -7.80 8.21
C PRO A 149 -5.86 -6.34 7.76
N ASP A 150 -6.86 -5.49 7.99
CA ASP A 150 -6.87 -4.06 7.69
C ASP A 150 -6.66 -3.65 6.21
N VAL A 151 -6.51 -4.61 5.29
CA VAL A 151 -6.34 -4.39 3.85
C VAL A 151 -7.61 -4.78 3.11
N ALA A 152 -8.13 -3.86 2.29
CA ALA A 152 -9.34 -4.11 1.52
C ALA A 152 -9.26 -3.58 0.09
N LEU A 153 -9.82 -4.35 -0.84
CA LEU A 153 -10.06 -3.95 -2.23
C LEU A 153 -11.33 -3.10 -2.31
N LEU A 154 -11.30 -2.10 -3.17
CA LEU A 154 -12.39 -1.17 -3.43
C LEU A 154 -13.05 -1.55 -4.75
N VAL A 155 -14.38 -1.61 -4.77
CA VAL A 155 -15.13 -2.13 -5.92
C VAL A 155 -16.16 -1.12 -6.39
N GLN A 156 -16.16 -0.86 -7.69
CA GLN A 156 -17.13 -0.03 -8.40
C GLN A 156 -17.46 -0.70 -9.73
N HIS A 157 -18.74 -0.75 -10.11
CA HIS A 157 -19.23 -1.46 -11.29
C HIS A 157 -18.72 -2.90 -11.39
N GLY A 158 -18.68 -3.61 -10.26
CA GLY A 158 -18.15 -4.97 -10.15
C GLY A 158 -16.65 -5.11 -10.47
N THR A 159 -15.89 -4.03 -10.57
CA THR A 159 -14.45 -4.02 -10.91
C THR A 159 -13.62 -3.50 -9.73
N VAL A 160 -12.42 -4.04 -9.54
CA VAL A 160 -11.48 -3.49 -8.55
C VAL A 160 -10.92 -2.17 -9.07
N VAL A 161 -11.16 -1.08 -8.33
CA VAL A 161 -10.76 0.29 -8.70
C VAL A 161 -9.70 0.88 -7.77
N GLY A 162 -9.27 0.10 -6.77
CA GLY A 162 -8.24 0.49 -5.83
C GLY A 162 -8.21 -0.40 -4.59
N TRP A 163 -7.45 0.05 -3.61
CA TRP A 163 -7.30 -0.64 -2.33
C TRP A 163 -7.10 0.35 -1.18
N SER A 164 -7.25 -0.13 0.03
CA SER A 164 -7.07 0.66 1.25
C SER A 164 -6.35 -0.14 2.32
N ILE A 165 -5.59 0.55 3.16
CA ILE A 165 -5.04 0.02 4.41
C ILE A 165 -5.41 0.90 5.58
N THR A 166 -5.87 0.27 6.66
CA THR A 166 -6.23 0.94 7.93
C THR A 166 -5.07 0.84 8.93
N ASP A 167 -4.81 1.91 9.68
CA ASP A 167 -3.68 2.06 10.62
C ASP A 167 -2.34 1.57 10.03
N PRO A 168 -1.88 2.15 8.90
CA PRO A 168 -0.64 1.73 8.21
C PRO A 168 0.59 1.66 9.12
N ALA A 169 0.66 2.52 10.15
CA ALA A 169 1.75 2.53 11.13
C ALA A 169 1.93 1.19 11.86
N ARG A 170 0.85 0.41 12.01
CA ARG A 170 0.89 -0.92 12.63
C ARG A 170 1.76 -1.90 11.83
N TYR A 171 1.83 -1.70 10.52
CA TYR A 171 2.42 -2.62 9.55
C TYR A 171 3.81 -2.20 9.08
N LEU A 172 4.33 -1.07 9.58
CA LEU A 172 5.68 -0.59 9.29
C LEU A 172 6.74 -1.63 9.71
N THR A 173 7.57 -2.01 8.75
CA THR A 173 8.68 -2.94 8.96
C THR A 173 9.76 -2.73 7.90
N ALA A 174 10.94 -3.32 8.11
CA ALA A 174 12.07 -3.25 7.21
C ALA A 174 12.38 -4.63 6.60
N GLY A 175 12.75 -4.63 5.31
CA GLY A 175 13.10 -5.84 4.57
C GLY A 175 12.02 -6.92 4.66
N PHE A 176 12.37 -8.12 5.15
CA PHE A 176 11.42 -9.23 5.26
C PHE A 176 10.89 -9.46 6.69
N ALA A 177 11.26 -8.61 7.66
CA ALA A 177 10.86 -8.80 9.04
C ALA A 177 9.33 -8.71 9.22
N ALA A 178 8.80 -9.50 10.15
CA ALA A 178 7.41 -9.37 10.56
C ALA A 178 7.19 -8.02 11.27
N PRO A 179 6.04 -7.35 11.09
CA PRO A 179 5.74 -6.13 11.83
C PRO A 179 5.64 -6.40 13.33
N ASP A 180 5.97 -5.39 14.14
CA ASP A 180 5.82 -5.47 15.59
C ASP A 180 4.33 -5.62 15.97
N PRO A 181 3.94 -6.63 16.78
CA PRO A 181 2.55 -6.83 17.16
C PRO A 181 2.02 -5.77 18.14
N ALA A 182 2.89 -5.06 18.87
CA ALA A 182 2.49 -4.00 19.79
C ALA A 182 1.88 -2.81 19.02
N PRO A 183 0.86 -2.12 19.56
CA PRO A 183 0.30 -0.95 18.89
C PRO A 183 1.37 0.15 18.73
N PRO A 184 1.38 0.90 17.61
CA PRO A 184 2.34 1.98 17.47
C PRO A 184 2.14 3.05 18.53
N VAL A 185 3.24 3.66 18.98
CA VAL A 185 3.18 4.85 19.84
C VAL A 185 2.71 6.07 19.04
N PRO A 186 2.11 7.09 19.67
CA PRO A 186 1.64 8.29 18.96
C PRO A 186 2.72 9.01 18.16
N ALA A 187 3.96 9.02 18.66
CA ALA A 187 5.10 9.63 17.96
C ALA A 187 5.35 8.97 16.59
N THR A 188 5.29 7.64 16.52
CA THR A 188 5.44 6.88 15.27
C THR A 188 4.38 7.25 14.24
N ARG A 189 3.11 7.43 14.65
CA ARG A 189 2.05 7.85 13.72
C ARG A 189 2.30 9.24 13.18
N ARG A 190 2.71 10.17 14.04
CA ARG A 190 3.08 11.53 13.64
C ARG A 190 4.24 11.52 12.63
N LEU A 191 5.30 10.75 12.91
CA LEU A 191 6.46 10.64 12.03
C LEU A 191 6.14 9.94 10.72
N LEU A 192 5.23 8.96 10.70
CA LEU A 192 4.72 8.40 9.44
C LEU A 192 4.08 9.49 8.57
N THR A 193 3.23 10.34 9.15
CA THR A 193 2.64 11.48 8.42
C THR A 193 3.69 12.43 7.88
N GLU A 194 4.71 12.76 8.69
CA GLU A 194 5.81 13.63 8.26
C GLU A 194 6.62 13.01 7.11
N CYS A 195 6.93 11.72 7.17
CA CYS A 195 7.60 11.01 6.08
C CYS A 195 6.76 10.94 4.81
N LEU A 196 5.46 10.64 4.93
CA LEU A 196 4.57 10.61 3.77
C LEU A 196 4.46 12.00 3.13
N ASP A 197 4.42 13.08 3.91
CA ASP A 197 4.46 14.43 3.36
C ASP A 197 5.74 14.70 2.56
N LEU A 198 6.89 14.26 3.07
CA LEU A 198 8.19 14.46 2.41
C LEU A 198 8.32 13.73 1.07
N VAL A 199 7.61 12.61 0.91
CA VAL A 199 7.74 11.76 -0.29
C VAL A 199 6.53 11.78 -1.21
N THR A 200 5.39 12.36 -0.78
CA THR A 200 4.15 12.37 -1.58
C THR A 200 3.51 13.72 -1.84
N VAL A 201 3.86 14.77 -1.07
CA VAL A 201 3.27 16.08 -1.26
C VAL A 201 4.12 16.88 -2.23
N VAL A 202 3.64 17.04 -3.46
CA VAL A 202 4.39 17.64 -4.59
C VAL A 202 5.11 18.94 -4.21
N PRO A 203 4.48 19.96 -3.60
CA PRO A 203 5.21 21.17 -3.19
C PRO A 203 6.38 20.94 -2.23
N VAL A 204 6.31 19.91 -1.38
CA VAL A 204 7.41 19.55 -0.48
C VAL A 204 8.51 18.83 -1.25
N VAL A 205 8.14 17.89 -2.13
CA VAL A 205 9.08 17.14 -2.97
C VAL A 205 9.83 18.09 -3.91
N ASP A 206 9.12 18.97 -4.62
CA ASP A 206 9.71 20.00 -5.49
C ASP A 206 10.63 20.93 -4.68
N GLY A 207 10.20 21.35 -3.49
CA GLY A 207 11.04 22.15 -2.60
C GLY A 207 12.33 21.45 -2.18
N LEU A 208 12.35 20.13 -2.01
CA LEU A 208 13.59 19.37 -1.76
C LEU A 208 14.49 19.37 -2.99
N VAL A 209 13.92 19.13 -4.18
CA VAL A 209 14.64 19.13 -5.46
C VAL A 209 15.29 20.48 -5.73
N ASP A 210 14.54 21.57 -5.50
CA ASP A 210 14.97 22.96 -5.69
C ASP A 210 15.87 23.48 -4.57
N GLY A 211 16.05 22.72 -3.49
CA GLY A 211 16.89 23.10 -2.35
C GLY A 211 16.29 24.22 -1.50
N GLU A 212 14.96 24.30 -1.43
CA GLU A 212 14.27 25.28 -0.61
C GLU A 212 14.59 25.09 0.89
N PRO A 213 15.03 26.14 1.60
CA PRO A 213 15.45 26.01 3.00
C PRO A 213 14.39 25.41 3.93
N ALA A 214 13.11 25.68 3.67
CA ALA A 214 12.01 25.16 4.49
C ALA A 214 11.82 23.64 4.31
N ALA A 215 11.90 23.15 3.07
CA ALA A 215 11.79 21.73 2.77
C ALA A 215 12.98 20.95 3.33
N LEU A 216 14.21 21.47 3.14
CA LEU A 216 15.43 20.87 3.69
C LEU A 216 15.42 20.83 5.22
N ALA A 217 15.02 21.93 5.87
CA ALA A 217 14.89 21.96 7.32
C ALA A 217 13.87 20.94 7.84
N ARG A 218 12.77 20.72 7.10
CA ARG A 218 11.76 19.71 7.44
C ARG A 218 12.33 18.29 7.32
N LEU A 219 13.03 17.97 6.23
CA LEU A 219 13.69 16.68 6.05
C LEU A 219 14.71 16.40 7.16
N GLN A 220 15.59 17.37 7.45
CA GLN A 220 16.60 17.25 8.50
C GLN A 220 15.99 17.12 9.90
N SER A 221 14.89 17.84 10.18
CA SER A 221 14.19 17.71 11.45
C SER A 221 13.55 16.32 11.59
N THR A 222 12.93 15.81 10.51
CA THR A 222 12.28 14.49 10.51
C THR A 222 13.30 13.36 10.68
N ASP A 223 14.44 13.40 9.95
CA ASP A 223 15.55 12.44 10.13
C ASP A 223 16.09 12.47 11.56
N ARG A 224 16.26 13.66 12.15
CA ARG A 224 16.72 13.80 13.54
C ARG A 224 15.72 13.18 14.52
N ASP A 225 14.44 13.54 14.43
CA ASP A 225 13.39 13.03 15.32
C ASP A 225 13.31 11.48 15.24
N LEU A 226 13.41 10.91 14.04
CA LEU A 226 13.46 9.47 13.83
C LEU A 226 14.70 8.80 14.44
N ARG A 227 15.88 9.44 14.35
CA ARG A 227 17.12 8.94 14.97
C ARG A 227 17.09 9.03 16.49
N GLU A 228 16.46 10.06 17.04
CA GLU A 228 16.35 10.29 18.48
C GLU A 228 15.23 9.46 19.13
N GLN A 229 14.25 9.01 18.35
CA GLN A 229 13.17 8.15 18.83
C GLN A 229 13.69 6.78 19.29
N ARG A 230 13.49 6.52 20.59
CA ARG A 230 13.85 5.26 21.26
C ARG A 230 12.69 4.27 21.36
N GLU A 231 11.47 4.79 21.54
CA GLU A 231 10.25 3.97 21.53
C GLU A 231 9.95 3.51 20.10
N ASP A 232 9.35 2.33 19.92
CA ASP A 232 9.01 1.80 18.59
C ASP A 232 10.19 1.80 17.60
N ARG A 233 11.40 1.51 18.09
CA ARG A 233 12.62 1.68 17.30
C ARG A 233 12.57 0.97 15.94
N HIS A 234 11.97 -0.22 15.88
CA HIS A 234 11.81 -0.98 14.64
C HIS A 234 11.00 -0.23 13.57
N ARG A 235 9.94 0.49 13.97
CA ARG A 235 9.13 1.30 13.04
C ARG A 235 9.85 2.59 12.66
N ALA A 236 10.56 3.20 13.60
CA ALA A 236 11.40 4.38 13.31
C ALA A 236 12.51 4.03 12.31
N ASP A 237 13.14 2.85 12.42
CA ASP A 237 14.12 2.35 11.46
C ASP A 237 13.49 2.14 10.06
N ALA A 238 12.28 1.56 9.99
CA ALA A 238 11.55 1.41 8.72
C ALA A 238 11.21 2.78 8.07
N LEU A 239 10.88 3.79 8.88
CA LEU A 239 10.65 5.15 8.40
C LEU A 239 11.94 5.86 7.97
N LEU A 240 13.08 5.57 8.60
CA LEU A 240 14.39 6.04 8.15
C LEU A 240 14.73 5.47 6.77
N GLU A 241 14.45 4.18 6.53
CA GLU A 241 14.63 3.57 5.21
C GLU A 241 13.76 4.25 4.14
N LEU A 242 12.53 4.65 4.47
CA LEU A 242 11.64 5.36 3.55
C LEU A 242 12.22 6.71 3.07
N ILE A 243 12.83 7.49 3.95
CA ILE A 243 13.37 8.81 3.61
C ILE A 243 14.87 8.80 3.27
N ALA A 244 15.54 7.65 3.34
CA ALA A 244 16.99 7.55 3.24
C ALA A 244 17.54 8.19 1.96
N THR A 245 16.95 7.87 0.80
CA THR A 245 17.37 8.44 -0.49
C THR A 245 17.25 9.96 -0.53
N TYR A 246 16.16 10.52 0.01
CA TYR A 246 16.00 11.97 0.11
C TYR A 246 17.05 12.62 1.03
N VAL A 247 17.38 11.98 2.16
CA VAL A 247 18.44 12.46 3.06
C VAL A 247 19.82 12.39 2.38
N GLU A 248 20.12 11.33 1.63
CA GLU A 248 21.36 11.19 0.89
C GLU A 248 21.51 12.27 -0.20
N ASP A 249 20.45 12.51 -0.97
CA ASP A 249 20.47 13.41 -2.13
C ASP A 249 20.39 14.90 -1.76
N TYR A 250 19.67 15.22 -0.68
CA TYR A 250 19.31 16.60 -0.32
C TYR A 250 19.71 17.01 1.10
N GLY A 251 19.89 16.08 2.04
CA GLY A 251 20.06 16.37 3.48
C GLY A 251 21.33 17.15 3.85
N ASN A 252 22.33 17.17 2.97
CA ASN A 252 23.62 17.86 3.18
C ASN A 252 23.81 19.12 2.33
N ARG A 253 22.76 19.60 1.65
CA ARG A 253 22.80 20.82 0.84
C ARG A 253 22.60 22.08 1.66
#